data_AF-X1KRK1-F1
#
_entry.id   AF-X1KRK1-F1
#
_cell.length_a   1.000
_cell.length_b   1.000
_cell.length_c   1.000
_cell.angle_alpha   90.00
_cell.angle_beta   90.00
_cell.angle_gamma   90.00
#
_symmetry.space_group_name_H-M   'P 1'
#
loop_
_entity.id
_entity.type
_entity.pdbx_description
1 polymer ?
#
loop_
_entity_poly.entity_id
_entity_poly.type
_entity_poly.pdbx_seq_one_letter_code
_entity_poly.pdbx_strand_id
1 'polypeptide(L)'
;MEGGIADVPEATNGDYVLKVSWTGQTDNKVEIRHDGLNYDLAGYNYLLIDFYMTTNLFAGSSDPQIGIWDADWTGDWYPVVLVPPNPNEWYTLIIDVSNNNQTGLTSIYAFVFDHMTVDSGTVYIDNMRLV
;
A
#
# COMPACT_ATOMS: atom_id res chain seq x y z
N MET A 1 -13.73 -3.79 -6.73
CA MET A 1 -15.17 -3.60 -6.44
C MET A 1 -15.55 -2.18 -6.78
N GLU A 2 -16.80 -1.91 -7.16
CA GLU A 2 -17.21 -0.57 -7.60
C GLU A 2 -17.13 0.43 -6.44
N GLY A 3 -16.48 1.57 -6.67
CA GLY A 3 -16.32 2.65 -5.70
C GLY A 3 -17.62 3.42 -5.48
N GLY A 4 -17.82 3.95 -4.27
CA GLY A 4 -18.99 4.78 -3.94
C GLY A 4 -20.31 4.01 -3.73
N ILE A 5 -20.28 2.68 -3.73
CA ILE A 5 -21.46 1.82 -3.53
C ILE A 5 -21.30 0.99 -2.26
N ALA A 6 -22.39 0.84 -1.47
CA ALA A 6 -22.44 -0.08 -0.32
C ALA A 6 -21.26 0.07 0.66
N ASP A 7 -21.01 1.29 1.11
CA ASP A 7 -19.95 1.68 2.06
C ASP A 7 -18.51 1.48 1.54
N VAL A 8 -18.35 1.31 0.22
CA VAL A 8 -17.05 1.41 -0.46
C VAL A 8 -16.74 2.89 -0.71
N PRO A 9 -15.53 3.37 -0.39
CA PRO A 9 -15.15 4.73 -0.74
C PRO A 9 -15.24 4.99 -2.25
N GLU A 10 -15.50 6.22 -2.65
CA GLU A 10 -15.42 6.63 -4.06
C GLU A 10 -14.02 6.37 -4.60
N ALA A 11 -13.89 5.81 -5.81
CA ALA A 11 -12.60 5.54 -6.42
C ALA A 11 -11.84 6.85 -6.66
N THR A 12 -10.52 6.86 -6.44
CA THR A 12 -9.68 8.00 -6.77
C THR A 12 -9.30 8.01 -8.25
N ASN A 13 -9.40 6.87 -8.94
CA ASN A 13 -9.23 6.77 -10.38
C ASN A 13 -10.13 5.68 -11.00
N GLY A 14 -10.95 6.06 -11.98
CA GLY A 14 -11.90 5.13 -12.62
C GLY A 14 -13.08 4.79 -11.71
N ASP A 15 -13.63 3.58 -11.86
CA ASP A 15 -14.87 3.18 -11.18
C ASP A 15 -14.66 2.11 -10.09
N TYR A 16 -13.46 1.54 -9.98
CA TYR A 16 -13.21 0.35 -9.15
C TYR A 16 -12.01 0.50 -8.23
N VAL A 17 -12.17 0.04 -6.99
CA VAL A 17 -11.10 -0.05 -5.99
C VAL A 17 -10.77 -1.50 -5.63
N LEU A 18 -9.54 -1.77 -5.21
CA LEU A 18 -9.18 -3.05 -4.60
C LEU A 18 -9.53 -3.02 -3.10
N LYS A 19 -10.40 -3.92 -2.64
CA LYS A 19 -10.66 -4.11 -1.20
C LYS A 19 -9.84 -5.27 -0.66
N VAL A 20 -9.16 -5.03 0.44
CA VAL A 20 -8.44 -6.05 1.21
C VAL A 20 -8.97 -6.05 2.64
N SER A 21 -9.32 -7.23 3.13
CA SER A 21 -9.81 -7.45 4.49
C SER A 21 -9.11 -8.64 5.11
N TRP A 22 -8.78 -8.55 6.38
CA TRP A 22 -8.13 -9.61 7.15
C TRP A 22 -8.65 -9.67 8.58
N THR A 23 -8.40 -10.79 9.24
CA THR A 23 -8.71 -11.03 10.65
C THR A 23 -7.63 -11.91 11.28
N GLY A 24 -7.33 -11.69 12.56
CA GLY A 24 -6.46 -12.56 13.36
C GLY A 24 -4.99 -12.54 12.95
N GLN A 25 -4.47 -11.43 12.41
CA GLN A 25 -3.03 -11.28 12.20
C GLN A 25 -2.31 -11.17 13.56
N THR A 26 -1.14 -11.81 13.72
CA THR A 26 -0.40 -11.87 14.99
C THR A 26 0.95 -11.15 14.96
N ASP A 27 1.39 -10.74 13.78
CA ASP A 27 2.77 -10.30 13.53
C ASP A 27 2.88 -8.78 13.36
N ASN A 28 1.79 -8.06 13.65
CA ASN A 28 1.61 -6.62 13.42
C ASN A 28 1.84 -6.20 11.97
N LYS A 29 1.69 -7.15 11.04
CA LYS A 29 2.05 -7.01 9.64
C LYS A 29 1.03 -7.68 8.73
N VAL A 30 0.73 -7.03 7.61
CA VAL A 30 -0.02 -7.60 6.49
C VAL A 30 0.73 -7.32 5.19
N GLU A 31 0.92 -8.37 4.40
CA GLU A 31 1.56 -8.32 3.08
C GLU A 31 0.53 -8.64 2.00
N ILE A 32 0.37 -7.73 1.04
CA ILE A 32 -0.50 -7.91 -0.11
C ILE A 32 0.38 -8.14 -1.32
N ARG A 33 0.47 -9.41 -1.74
CA ARG A 33 1.26 -9.81 -2.90
C ARG A 33 0.54 -9.51 -4.19
N HIS A 34 1.29 -9.12 -5.21
CA HIS A 34 0.75 -8.92 -6.55
C HIS A 34 1.72 -9.45 -7.61
N ASP A 35 1.22 -10.42 -8.36
CA ASP A 35 1.96 -11.11 -9.41
C ASP A 35 1.35 -10.82 -10.78
N GLY A 36 2.17 -10.88 -11.83
CA GLY A 36 1.68 -10.89 -13.22
C GLY A 36 1.46 -9.50 -13.82
N LEU A 37 2.08 -8.46 -13.24
CA LEU A 37 2.10 -7.12 -13.78
C LEU A 37 3.55 -6.74 -14.12
N ASN A 38 3.74 -6.09 -15.27
CA ASN A 38 5.05 -5.60 -15.68
C ASN A 38 5.29 -4.19 -15.11
N TYR A 39 6.25 -4.04 -14.22
CA TYR A 39 6.66 -2.75 -13.65
C TYR A 39 8.08 -2.37 -14.13
N ASP A 40 8.21 -1.16 -14.63
CA ASP A 40 9.51 -0.53 -14.90
C ASP A 40 9.71 0.59 -13.89
N LEU A 41 10.60 0.42 -12.92
CA LEU A 41 10.92 1.48 -11.95
C LEU A 41 12.01 2.42 -12.48
N ALA A 42 12.86 1.92 -13.37
CA ALA A 42 13.94 2.73 -13.93
C ALA A 42 13.41 3.99 -14.61
N GLY A 43 13.96 5.14 -14.19
CA GLY A 43 13.59 6.45 -14.73
C GLY A 43 12.45 7.15 -13.99
N TYR A 44 11.87 6.51 -12.97
CA TYR A 44 10.88 7.12 -12.08
C TYR A 44 11.50 7.41 -10.71
N ASN A 45 11.00 8.46 -10.06
CA ASN A 45 11.45 8.81 -8.71
C ASN A 45 10.48 8.28 -7.66
N TYR A 46 9.20 8.16 -7.98
CA TYR A 46 8.18 7.84 -6.99
C TYR A 46 7.19 6.79 -7.50
N LEU A 47 6.80 5.89 -6.60
CA LEU A 47 5.59 5.08 -6.72
C LEU A 47 4.53 5.70 -5.81
N LEU A 48 3.41 6.11 -6.40
CA LEU A 48 2.27 6.67 -5.68
C LEU A 48 1.16 5.64 -5.60
N ILE A 49 0.54 5.50 -4.43
CA ILE A 49 -0.57 4.57 -4.17
C ILE A 49 -1.61 5.30 -3.33
N ASP A 50 -2.85 5.34 -3.78
CA ASP A 50 -3.93 5.88 -2.96
C ASP A 50 -4.49 4.75 -2.09
N PHE A 51 -4.60 4.97 -0.79
CA PHE A 51 -5.21 4.01 0.12
C PHE A 51 -6.19 4.67 1.07
N TYR A 52 -7.15 3.88 1.53
CA TYR A 52 -8.19 4.25 2.48
C TYR A 52 -8.28 3.14 3.51
N MET A 53 -8.39 3.49 4.79
CA MET A 53 -8.62 2.54 5.86
C MET A 53 -9.90 2.89 6.63
N THR A 54 -10.74 1.89 6.90
CA THR A 54 -12.00 2.09 7.64
C THR A 54 -11.77 2.24 9.14
N THR A 55 -10.67 1.68 9.64
CA THR A 55 -10.22 1.72 11.03
C THR A 55 -8.80 2.24 11.09
N ASN A 56 -8.42 2.88 12.19
CA ASN A 56 -7.04 3.32 12.36
C ASN A 56 -6.17 2.10 12.68
N LEU A 57 -5.44 1.60 11.68
CA LEU A 57 -4.59 0.41 11.79
C LEU A 57 -3.38 0.61 12.69
N PHE A 58 -3.00 1.87 12.94
CA PHE A 58 -1.76 2.27 13.59
C PHE A 58 -2.00 3.03 14.89
N ALA A 59 -3.20 2.97 15.46
CA ALA A 59 -3.55 3.70 16.67
C ALA A 59 -2.58 3.35 17.81
N GLY A 60 -1.79 4.33 18.25
CA GLY A 60 -0.78 4.16 19.30
C GLY A 60 0.54 3.51 18.85
N SER A 61 0.73 3.24 17.56
CA SER A 61 2.03 2.83 17.01
C SER A 61 3.04 3.97 17.11
N SER A 62 4.26 3.67 17.55
CA SER A 62 5.36 4.63 17.63
C SER A 62 6.13 4.79 16.32
N ASP A 63 5.99 3.85 15.39
CA ASP A 63 6.70 3.81 14.11
C ASP A 63 5.84 3.09 13.04
N PRO A 64 4.71 3.70 12.64
CA PRO A 64 3.83 3.10 11.64
C PRO A 64 4.46 3.16 10.26
N GLN A 65 4.47 2.03 9.56
CA GLN A 65 5.11 1.92 8.26
C GLN A 65 4.17 1.31 7.23
N ILE A 66 4.18 1.91 6.05
CA ILE A 66 3.58 1.34 4.84
C ILE A 66 4.62 1.45 3.74
N GLY A 67 4.75 0.45 2.89
CA GLY A 67 5.75 0.50 1.83
C GLY A 67 5.64 -0.68 0.88
N ILE A 68 6.64 -0.79 0.01
CA ILE A 68 6.81 -1.92 -0.89
C ILE A 68 8.04 -2.71 -0.49
N TRP A 69 7.88 -4.03 -0.48
CA TRP A 69 8.96 -4.98 -0.23
C TRP A 69 9.14 -5.90 -1.44
N ASP A 70 10.40 -6.17 -1.76
CA ASP A 70 10.79 -7.14 -2.77
C ASP A 70 12.15 -7.76 -2.45
N ALA A 71 12.18 -9.08 -2.29
CA ALA A 71 13.39 -9.80 -1.89
C ALA A 71 14.51 -9.73 -2.95
N ASP A 72 14.17 -9.45 -4.21
CA ASP A 72 15.10 -9.45 -5.32
C ASP A 72 15.71 -8.06 -5.57
N TRP A 73 15.33 -7.04 -4.78
CA TRP A 73 15.80 -5.66 -4.96
C TRP A 73 17.02 -5.32 -4.09
N THR A 74 17.83 -4.36 -4.56
CA THR A 74 18.91 -3.79 -3.74
C THR A 74 18.30 -2.76 -2.79
N GLY A 75 18.20 -3.11 -1.50
CA GLY A 75 17.35 -2.40 -0.55
C GLY A 75 15.94 -2.94 -0.66
N ASP A 76 15.74 -4.14 -0.14
CA ASP A 76 14.52 -4.95 -0.27
C ASP A 76 13.26 -4.29 0.31
N TRP A 77 13.43 -3.26 1.15
CA TRP A 77 12.34 -2.53 1.79
C TRP A 77 12.38 -1.03 1.48
N TYR A 78 11.28 -0.51 0.93
CA TYR A 78 11.06 0.91 0.69
C TYR A 78 9.90 1.41 1.56
N PRO A 79 10.16 1.70 2.86
CA PRO A 79 9.14 2.20 3.77
C PRO A 79 8.82 3.67 3.50
N VAL A 80 7.58 4.02 3.79
CA VAL A 80 7.17 5.36 4.14
C VAL A 80 6.82 5.36 5.62
N VAL A 81 7.60 6.12 6.39
CA VAL A 81 7.25 6.43 7.78
C VAL A 81 6.14 7.47 7.73
N LEU A 82 4.98 7.12 8.27
CA LEU A 82 3.79 7.95 8.17
C LEU A 82 3.49 8.64 9.50
N VAL A 83 2.89 9.83 9.42
CA VAL A 83 1.95 10.23 10.47
C VAL A 83 0.68 9.43 10.19
N PRO A 84 0.14 8.65 11.15
CA PRO A 84 -1.03 7.81 10.91
C PRO A 84 -2.13 8.59 10.21
N PRO A 85 -2.60 8.16 9.03
CA PRO A 85 -3.71 8.82 8.38
C PRO A 85 -4.95 8.73 9.27
N ASN A 86 -5.89 9.66 9.10
CA ASN A 86 -7.19 9.47 9.72
C ASN A 86 -7.92 8.33 9.01
N PRO A 87 -8.65 7.48 9.75
CA PRO A 87 -9.55 6.53 9.10
C PRO A 87 -10.66 7.29 8.38
N ASN A 88 -11.19 6.66 7.34
CA ASN A 88 -12.26 7.15 6.49
C ASN A 88 -11.91 8.32 5.54
N GLU A 89 -10.63 8.45 5.20
CA GLU A 89 -10.13 9.43 4.23
C GLU A 89 -9.16 8.76 3.26
N TRP A 90 -9.13 9.23 2.01
CA TRP A 90 -8.11 8.82 1.05
C TRP A 90 -6.78 9.48 1.38
N TYR A 91 -5.72 8.70 1.31
CA TYR A 91 -4.35 9.16 1.47
C TYR A 91 -3.49 8.66 0.30
N THR A 92 -2.75 9.57 -0.32
CA THR A 92 -1.75 9.21 -1.33
C THR A 92 -0.42 8.95 -0.63
N LEU A 93 -0.05 7.67 -0.59
CA LEU A 93 1.29 7.24 -0.23
C LEU A 93 2.28 7.64 -1.35
N ILE A 94 3.42 8.19 -0.96
CA ILE A 94 4.50 8.56 -1.89
C ILE A 94 5.74 7.79 -1.47
N ILE A 95 6.10 6.76 -2.25
CA ILE A 95 7.26 5.91 -2.00
C ILE A 95 8.40 6.38 -2.90
N ASP A 96 9.53 6.78 -2.32
CA ASP A 96 10.74 7.13 -3.06
C ASP A 96 11.43 5.87 -3.60
N VAL A 97 11.37 5.69 -4.91
CA VAL A 97 12.02 4.61 -5.65
C VAL A 97 13.16 5.12 -6.54
N SER A 98 13.62 6.36 -6.36
CA SER A 98 14.62 7.00 -7.22
C SER A 98 15.97 6.28 -7.27
N ASN A 99 16.27 5.51 -6.21
CA ASN A 99 17.47 4.68 -6.14
C ASN A 99 17.30 3.29 -6.77
N ASN A 100 16.12 2.97 -7.29
CA ASN A 100 15.79 1.69 -7.92
C ASN A 100 15.81 1.83 -9.45
N ASN A 101 16.65 1.03 -10.11
CA ASN A 101 16.82 1.04 -11.56
C ASN A 101 16.37 -0.27 -12.22
N GLN A 102 15.52 -1.05 -11.57
CA GLN A 102 14.98 -2.29 -12.11
C GLN A 102 14.03 -2.02 -13.29
N THR A 103 14.08 -2.91 -14.28
CA THR A 103 13.23 -2.91 -15.47
C THR A 103 12.70 -4.31 -15.74
N GLY A 104 11.52 -4.42 -16.35
CA GLY A 104 10.88 -5.68 -16.69
C GLY A 104 10.48 -6.51 -15.47
N LEU A 105 10.15 -5.88 -14.34
CA LEU A 105 9.71 -6.59 -13.14
C LEU A 105 8.38 -7.26 -13.42
N THR A 106 8.25 -8.53 -13.07
CA THR A 106 6.98 -9.28 -13.25
C THR A 106 6.08 -9.25 -12.00
N SER A 107 6.62 -8.69 -10.91
CA SER A 107 5.96 -8.50 -9.63
C SER A 107 6.70 -7.40 -8.85
N ILE A 108 5.99 -6.83 -7.86
CA ILE A 108 6.61 -6.33 -6.64
C ILE A 108 6.09 -7.28 -5.57
N TYR A 109 6.96 -7.87 -4.75
CA TYR A 109 6.53 -8.99 -3.90
C TYR A 109 5.37 -8.64 -2.97
N ALA A 110 5.41 -7.47 -2.32
CA ALA A 110 4.32 -7.06 -1.45
C ALA A 110 4.19 -5.54 -1.32
N PHE A 111 2.94 -5.08 -1.29
CA PHE A 111 2.57 -3.88 -0.56
C PHE A 111 2.34 -4.26 0.91
N VAL A 112 2.99 -3.56 1.82
CA VAL A 112 3.11 -3.97 3.22
C VAL A 112 2.56 -2.90 4.15
N PHE A 113 1.71 -3.31 5.08
CA PHE A 113 1.36 -2.57 6.29
C PHE A 113 2.11 -3.20 7.45
N ASP A 114 2.95 -2.44 8.16
CA ASP A 114 3.82 -2.94 9.23
C ASP A 114 3.71 -2.09 10.50
N HIS A 115 4.04 -2.67 11.65
CA HIS A 115 3.85 -2.08 12.98
C HIS A 115 2.41 -1.63 13.25
N MET A 116 1.44 -2.41 12.76
CA MET A 116 0.01 -2.24 13.06
C MET A 116 -0.30 -2.60 14.51
N THR A 117 -1.37 -2.02 15.05
CA THR A 117 -1.82 -2.28 16.44
C THR A 117 -3.13 -3.05 16.51
N VAL A 118 -3.70 -3.42 15.36
CA VAL A 118 -4.98 -4.14 15.23
C VAL A 118 -4.78 -5.52 14.63
N ASP A 119 -5.54 -6.51 15.07
CA ASP A 119 -5.50 -7.88 14.53
C ASP A 119 -6.34 -8.07 13.25
N SER A 120 -7.21 -7.10 12.96
CA SER A 120 -8.20 -7.16 11.90
C SER A 120 -8.37 -5.79 11.27
N GLY A 121 -8.62 -5.75 9.97
CA GLY A 121 -8.71 -4.48 9.24
C GLY A 121 -9.35 -4.63 7.88
N THR A 122 -9.73 -3.49 7.32
CA THR A 122 -10.14 -3.36 5.93
C THR A 122 -9.51 -2.11 5.35
N VAL A 123 -8.87 -2.29 4.20
CA VAL A 123 -8.31 -1.20 3.40
C VAL A 123 -8.85 -1.27 1.99
N TYR A 124 -8.92 -0.11 1.36
CA TYR A 124 -9.14 0.04 -0.07
C TYR A 124 -7.89 0.66 -0.68
N ILE A 125 -7.50 0.16 -1.84
CA ILE A 125 -6.31 0.59 -2.58
C ILE A 125 -6.76 0.98 -3.99
N ASP A 126 -6.24 2.09 -4.49
CA ASP A 126 -6.52 2.59 -5.83
C ASP A 126 -5.34 3.38 -6.42
N ASN A 127 -5.39 3.63 -7.72
CA ASN A 127 -4.56 4.60 -8.44
C ASN A 127 -3.04 4.44 -8.23
N MET A 128 -2.56 3.20 -8.27
CA MET A 128 -1.14 2.89 -8.24
C MET A 128 -0.47 3.38 -9.53
N ARG A 129 0.55 4.23 -9.40
CA ARG A 129 1.18 4.93 -10.54
C ARG A 129 2.63 5.33 -10.27
N LEU A 130 3.43 5.38 -11.33
CA LEU A 130 4.81 5.83 -11.31
C LEU A 130 4.94 7.29 -11.76
N VAL A 131 5.82 8.07 -11.10
CA VAL A 131 6.06 9.50 -11.35
C VAL A 131 7.55 9.84 -11.32
#